data_AF-A0AAJ6YLY7-F1
#
_entry.id   AF-A0AAJ6YLY7-F1
#
_cell.length_a   1.000
_cell.length_b   1.000
_cell.length_c   1.000
_cell.angle_alpha   90.00
_cell.angle_beta   90.00
_cell.angle_gamma   90.00
#
_symmetry.space_group_name_H-M   'P 1'
#
loop_
_entity.id
_entity.type
_entity.pdbx_description
1 polymer ?
#
loop_
_entity_poly.entity_id
_entity_poly.type
_entity_poly.pdbx_seq_one_letter_code
_entity_poly.pdbx_strand_id
1 'polypeptide(L)'
;MGCNTSKESIQQAVEEAKEDVKETAKDIVRDFIGDETKNGDVTKSVSAEIANNSLAKGSETEIIEAEAEGPKKEKEESGTEDSEGENSVDKAATRIQAAFRGHLVRQSMKNTGSSTKQGQNTEPEPTKEQLEQEFREDDKDLCHAATKIQATFRGHMSRKVDQAATAAKGLVESAAEKIEEKMANAASELEGIDLSDPDLHKAATKIQASFRGHKVRQEVVIPNVDEKK
;
A
#
# COMPACT_ATOMS: atom_id res chain seq x y z
N MET A 1 37.28 -46.11 -0.62
CA MET A 1 37.43 -44.67 -0.87
C MET A 1 36.06 -44.07 -0.63
N GLY A 2 35.90 -43.27 0.43
CA GLY A 2 34.58 -42.84 0.92
C GLY A 2 33.99 -41.70 0.09
N CYS A 3 32.66 -41.58 0.11
CA CYS A 3 31.87 -40.67 -0.73
C CYS A 3 32.00 -39.20 -0.30
N ASN A 4 32.90 -38.43 -0.93
CA ASN A 4 32.93 -36.97 -0.78
C ASN A 4 32.02 -36.24 -1.80
N THR A 5 31.62 -36.92 -2.88
CA THR A 5 30.88 -36.33 -4.01
C THR A 5 29.54 -35.73 -3.62
N SER A 6 28.84 -36.30 -2.63
CA SER A 6 27.53 -35.78 -2.20
C SER A 6 27.64 -34.44 -1.47
N LYS A 7 28.77 -34.15 -0.80
CA LYS A 7 28.97 -32.88 -0.08
C LYS A 7 29.27 -31.74 -1.05
N GLU A 8 30.21 -31.98 -1.97
CA GLU A 8 30.57 -31.02 -3.02
C GLU A 8 29.37 -30.76 -3.95
N SER A 9 28.57 -31.77 -4.29
CA SER A 9 27.39 -31.61 -5.14
C SER A 9 26.28 -30.75 -4.50
N ILE A 10 26.07 -30.84 -3.18
CA ILE A 10 25.08 -29.99 -2.48
C ILE A 10 25.59 -28.56 -2.39
N GLN A 11 26.87 -28.36 -2.06
CA GLN A 11 27.46 -27.02 -1.99
C GLN A 11 27.49 -26.33 -3.36
N GLN A 12 27.81 -27.06 -4.42
CA GLN A 12 27.76 -26.56 -5.79
C GLN A 12 26.35 -26.15 -6.21
N ALA A 13 25.34 -26.99 -5.98
CA ALA A 13 23.95 -26.68 -6.32
C ALA A 13 23.38 -25.48 -5.53
N VAL A 14 23.89 -25.22 -4.32
CA VAL A 14 23.50 -24.07 -3.50
C VAL A 14 24.15 -22.78 -4.00
N GLU A 15 25.42 -22.80 -4.42
CA GLU A 15 26.05 -21.62 -5.03
C GLU A 15 25.47 -21.30 -6.41
N GLU A 16 25.19 -22.31 -7.24
CA GLU A 16 24.49 -22.15 -8.53
C GLU A 16 23.10 -21.51 -8.33
N ALA A 17 22.31 -22.03 -7.37
CA ALA A 17 20.99 -21.47 -7.06
C ALA A 17 21.04 -20.04 -6.47
N LYS A 18 22.11 -19.65 -5.77
CA LYS A 18 22.33 -18.27 -5.33
C LYS A 18 22.65 -17.33 -6.49
N GLU A 19 23.44 -17.79 -7.45
CA GLU A 19 23.76 -17.03 -8.66
C GLU A 19 22.50 -16.82 -9.51
N ASP A 20 21.68 -17.86 -9.70
CA ASP A 20 20.36 -17.80 -10.34
C ASP A 20 19.41 -16.81 -9.64
N VAL A 21 19.31 -16.85 -8.31
CA VAL A 21 18.46 -15.93 -7.54
C VAL A 21 18.95 -14.48 -7.69
N LYS A 22 20.26 -14.25 -7.77
CA LYS A 22 20.84 -12.91 -7.99
C LYS A 22 20.64 -12.43 -9.42
N GLU A 23 20.78 -13.27 -10.42
CA GLU A 23 20.58 -12.87 -11.82
C GLU A 23 19.08 -12.63 -12.11
N THR A 24 18.19 -13.50 -11.63
CA THR A 24 16.74 -13.26 -11.73
C THR A 24 16.29 -11.99 -10.97
N ALA A 25 16.88 -11.68 -9.81
CA ALA A 25 16.64 -10.41 -9.13
C ALA A 25 17.10 -9.20 -9.98
N LYS A 26 18.28 -9.27 -10.60
CA LYS A 26 18.79 -8.23 -11.52
C LYS A 26 17.88 -8.05 -12.75
N ASP A 27 17.39 -9.15 -13.34
CA ASP A 27 16.49 -9.11 -14.49
C ASP A 27 15.13 -8.51 -14.13
N ILE A 28 14.54 -8.90 -12.99
CA ILE A 28 13.29 -8.28 -12.49
C ILE A 28 13.47 -6.77 -12.31
N VAL A 29 14.60 -6.33 -11.74
CA VAL A 29 14.93 -4.91 -11.56
C VAL A 29 15.12 -4.20 -12.91
N ARG A 30 15.82 -4.83 -13.86
CA ARG A 30 16.06 -4.32 -15.23
C ARG A 30 14.74 -4.14 -15.98
N ASP A 31 13.83 -5.11 -15.91
CA ASP A 31 12.53 -5.06 -16.58
C ASP A 31 11.58 -4.03 -15.96
N PHE A 32 11.63 -3.83 -14.63
CA PHE A 32 10.78 -2.84 -13.95
C PHE A 32 11.24 -1.39 -14.12
N ILE A 33 12.55 -1.16 -14.11
CA ILE A 33 13.12 0.20 -14.13
C ILE A 33 13.43 0.64 -15.57
N GLY A 34 13.67 -0.31 -16.48
CA GLY A 34 14.23 -0.05 -17.79
C GLY A 34 15.73 0.17 -17.72
N ASP A 35 16.41 -0.08 -18.84
CA ASP A 35 17.86 0.10 -18.93
C ASP A 35 18.23 1.59 -18.91
N GLU A 36 18.96 2.02 -17.86
CA GLU A 36 19.40 3.41 -17.63
C GLU A 36 20.25 3.99 -18.78
N THR A 37 20.72 3.17 -19.72
CA THR A 37 21.52 3.61 -20.87
C THR A 37 20.76 4.45 -21.91
N LYS A 38 19.42 4.39 -21.94
CA LYS A 38 18.60 5.07 -22.96
C LYS A 38 18.16 6.47 -22.55
N ASN A 39 19.12 7.38 -22.67
CA ASN A 39 18.89 8.82 -22.72
C ASN A 39 17.74 9.18 -23.70
N GLY A 40 16.68 9.83 -23.22
CA GLY A 40 15.96 10.84 -24.01
C GLY A 40 14.47 10.67 -24.30
N ASP A 41 13.79 9.58 -23.91
CA ASP A 41 12.33 9.46 -24.11
C ASP A 41 11.61 8.93 -22.86
N VAL A 42 10.98 9.84 -22.11
CA VAL A 42 10.21 9.50 -20.91
C VAL A 42 8.90 8.86 -21.36
N THR A 43 8.76 7.57 -21.06
CA THR A 43 7.72 6.71 -21.62
C THR A 43 6.31 7.20 -21.31
N LYS A 44 5.57 7.46 -22.39
CA LYS A 44 4.19 7.94 -22.43
C LYS A 44 3.15 6.98 -21.81
N SER A 45 3.58 5.83 -21.30
CA SER A 45 2.74 4.72 -20.83
C SER A 45 2.36 4.79 -19.34
N VAL A 46 3.26 5.25 -18.47
CA VAL A 46 3.01 5.23 -17.00
C VAL A 46 2.28 6.50 -16.51
N SER A 47 2.36 7.60 -17.24
CA SER A 47 1.74 8.89 -16.85
C SER A 47 0.20 8.88 -16.82
N ALA A 48 -0.45 7.94 -17.51
CA ALA A 48 -1.91 7.92 -17.64
C ALA A 48 -2.65 7.39 -16.40
N GLU A 49 -2.01 6.53 -15.60
CA GLU A 49 -2.72 5.72 -14.59
C GLU A 49 -2.57 6.28 -13.16
N ILE A 50 -1.40 6.88 -12.84
CA ILE A 50 -1.09 7.44 -11.51
C ILE A 50 -1.86 8.75 -11.24
N ALA A 51 -2.35 9.45 -12.27
CA ALA A 51 -3.04 10.73 -12.14
C ALA A 51 -4.40 10.64 -11.41
N ASN A 52 -5.06 9.48 -11.41
CA ASN A 52 -6.45 9.34 -10.98
C ASN A 52 -6.67 9.13 -9.46
N ASN A 53 -5.61 8.95 -8.66
CA ASN A 53 -5.75 8.43 -7.29
C ASN A 53 -5.04 9.24 -6.17
N SER A 54 -4.80 10.54 -6.35
CA SER A 54 -4.28 11.39 -5.25
C SER A 54 -4.86 12.80 -5.23
N LEU A 55 -6.18 12.89 -5.06
CA LEU A 55 -6.87 14.16 -4.76
C LEU A 55 -7.54 14.10 -3.36
N ALA A 56 -6.74 13.99 -2.31
CA ALA A 56 -7.24 14.06 -0.94
C ALA A 56 -6.19 14.58 0.07
N LYS A 57 -6.50 15.77 0.63
CA LYS A 57 -6.01 16.36 1.89
C LYS A 57 -4.65 17.07 1.90
N GLY A 58 -4.73 18.39 2.04
CA GLY A 58 -3.68 19.25 2.60
C GLY A 58 -4.05 20.72 2.53
N SER A 59 -4.67 21.27 3.59
CA SER A 59 -4.50 22.67 4.00
C SER A 59 -5.12 22.91 5.38
N GLU A 60 -4.33 23.47 6.28
CA GLU A 60 -4.74 23.92 7.62
C GLU A 60 -5.61 25.17 7.52
N THR A 61 -6.45 25.45 8.52
CA THR A 61 -7.08 26.76 8.72
C THR A 61 -7.23 27.04 10.21
N GLU A 62 -7.04 28.30 10.58
CA GLU A 62 -6.90 28.77 11.97
C GLU A 62 -8.20 28.65 12.76
N ILE A 63 -8.07 28.40 14.06
CA ILE A 63 -9.19 28.36 15.01
C ILE A 63 -9.34 29.76 15.62
N ILE A 64 -10.48 30.41 15.37
CA ILE A 64 -10.87 31.65 16.04
C ILE A 64 -11.78 31.29 17.23
N GLU A 65 -11.48 31.86 18.39
CA GLU A 65 -12.24 31.68 19.63
C GLU A 65 -13.60 32.38 19.55
N ALA A 66 -14.65 31.69 20.00
CA ALA A 66 -15.93 32.31 20.38
C ALA A 66 -16.61 31.45 21.45
N GLU A 67 -16.81 32.02 22.64
CA GLU A 67 -17.45 31.34 23.77
C GLU A 67 -18.97 31.29 23.64
N ALA A 68 -19.58 30.18 24.07
CA ALA A 68 -21.00 30.11 24.41
C ALA A 68 -21.22 29.05 25.51
N GLU A 69 -21.84 29.45 26.62
CA GLU A 69 -21.95 28.63 27.84
C GLU A 69 -23.06 27.56 27.81
N GLY A 70 -22.72 26.32 28.17
CA GLY A 70 -23.56 25.42 28.97
C GLY A 70 -24.83 24.81 28.33
N PRO A 71 -25.53 23.89 29.03
CA PRO A 71 -25.35 23.51 30.44
C PRO A 71 -24.69 22.13 30.65
N LYS A 72 -24.24 21.93 31.90
CA LYS A 72 -23.49 20.76 32.38
C LYS A 72 -24.40 19.53 32.57
N LYS A 73 -23.83 18.33 32.40
CA LYS A 73 -24.17 17.21 33.29
C LYS A 73 -22.99 16.27 33.54
N GLU A 74 -22.59 16.27 34.81
CA GLU A 74 -21.76 15.34 35.58
C GLU A 74 -20.85 14.30 34.88
N LYS A 75 -19.56 14.32 35.28
CA LYS A 75 -18.68 13.15 35.25
C LYS A 75 -19.17 12.10 36.25
N GLU A 76 -19.09 10.83 35.87
CA GLU A 76 -18.86 9.72 36.79
C GLU A 76 -17.63 8.95 36.28
N GLU A 77 -16.60 8.83 37.12
CA GLU A 77 -15.45 7.95 36.87
C GLU A 77 -15.67 6.67 37.69
N SER A 78 -15.87 5.54 37.02
CA SER A 78 -15.66 4.23 37.62
C SER A 78 -15.02 3.30 36.59
N GLY A 79 -13.93 2.66 37.00
CA GLY A 79 -13.18 1.74 36.15
C GLY A 79 -13.63 0.28 36.30
N THR A 80 -12.75 -0.60 35.80
CA THR A 80 -12.73 -2.06 35.95
C THR A 80 -13.79 -2.91 35.20
N GLU A 81 -13.23 -3.68 34.26
CA GLU A 81 -13.48 -5.11 33.99
C GLU A 81 -14.60 -5.54 33.01
N ASP A 82 -14.14 -5.94 31.82
CA ASP A 82 -14.49 -7.16 31.08
C ASP A 82 -15.98 -7.58 31.01
N SER A 83 -16.73 -6.86 30.16
CA SER A 83 -17.90 -7.40 29.47
C SER A 83 -17.74 -7.27 27.95
N GLU A 84 -17.16 -8.31 27.35
CA GLU A 84 -16.87 -8.42 25.91
C GLU A 84 -18.13 -8.53 25.02
N GLY A 85 -19.32 -8.75 25.60
CA GLY A 85 -20.57 -8.97 24.85
C GLY A 85 -21.34 -7.70 24.48
N GLU A 86 -21.58 -6.82 25.45
CA GLU A 86 -22.54 -5.70 25.29
C GLU A 86 -21.89 -4.47 24.65
N ASN A 87 -20.62 -4.23 24.98
CA ASN A 87 -19.81 -3.13 24.45
C ASN A 87 -19.71 -3.09 22.92
N SER A 88 -19.89 -4.22 22.22
CA SER A 88 -19.87 -4.25 20.75
C SER A 88 -21.14 -3.62 20.16
N VAL A 89 -22.31 -3.93 20.73
CA VAL A 89 -23.61 -3.47 20.22
C VAL A 89 -23.77 -1.97 20.45
N ASP A 90 -23.38 -1.45 21.62
CA ASP A 90 -23.49 -0.01 21.90
C ASP A 90 -22.48 0.84 21.12
N LYS A 91 -21.25 0.32 20.91
CA LYS A 91 -20.27 0.97 20.01
C LYS A 91 -20.75 0.94 18.56
N ALA A 92 -21.40 -0.15 18.11
CA ALA A 92 -21.98 -0.25 16.77
C ALA A 92 -23.20 0.69 16.61
N ALA A 93 -24.10 0.73 17.59
CA ALA A 93 -25.25 1.64 17.62
C ALA A 93 -24.79 3.10 17.60
N THR A 94 -23.78 3.46 18.40
CA THR A 94 -23.18 4.81 18.41
C THR A 94 -22.60 5.17 17.05
N ARG A 95 -21.87 4.24 16.38
CA ARG A 95 -21.35 4.45 15.02
C ARG A 95 -22.47 4.64 13.98
N ILE A 96 -23.52 3.82 14.03
CA ILE A 96 -24.68 3.91 13.12
C ILE A 96 -25.42 5.24 13.34
N GLN A 97 -25.68 5.63 14.59
CA GLN A 97 -26.32 6.89 14.93
C GLN A 97 -25.48 8.10 14.50
N ALA A 98 -24.16 8.08 14.71
CA ALA A 98 -23.26 9.15 14.27
C ALA A 98 -23.20 9.25 12.74
N ALA A 99 -23.12 8.11 12.05
CA ALA A 99 -23.17 8.05 10.59
C ALA A 99 -24.49 8.58 10.03
N PHE A 100 -25.62 8.23 10.66
CA PHE A 100 -26.96 8.67 10.26
C PHE A 100 -27.21 10.16 10.55
N ARG A 101 -26.84 10.66 11.74
CA ARG A 101 -26.87 12.11 12.04
C ARG A 101 -26.03 12.90 11.04
N GLY A 102 -24.82 12.43 10.75
CA GLY A 102 -23.97 13.01 9.70
C GLY A 102 -24.58 12.91 8.29
N HIS A 103 -25.28 11.81 7.98
CA HIS A 103 -25.99 11.65 6.70
C HIS A 103 -27.13 12.66 6.58
N LEU A 104 -27.95 12.86 7.61
CA LEU A 104 -29.02 13.87 7.62
C LEU A 104 -28.48 15.28 7.41
N VAL A 105 -27.38 15.65 8.07
CA VAL A 105 -26.73 16.96 7.87
C VAL A 105 -26.20 17.08 6.44
N ARG A 106 -25.48 16.07 5.93
CA ARG A 106 -25.00 16.05 4.53
C ARG A 106 -26.13 16.05 3.50
N GLN A 107 -27.26 15.41 3.78
CA GLN A 107 -28.42 15.36 2.89
C GLN A 107 -29.19 16.68 2.91
N SER A 108 -29.32 17.32 4.07
CA SER A 108 -29.84 18.68 4.19
C SER A 108 -28.98 19.66 3.38
N MET A 109 -27.66 19.65 3.60
CA MET A 109 -26.70 20.47 2.82
C MET A 109 -26.66 20.12 1.33
N LYS A 110 -26.92 18.86 0.95
CA LYS A 110 -27.03 18.46 -0.46
C LYS A 110 -28.35 18.93 -1.07
N ASN A 111 -29.45 18.93 -0.33
CA ASN A 111 -30.74 19.40 -0.84
C ASN A 111 -30.78 20.94 -0.95
N THR A 112 -30.19 21.67 0.02
CA THR A 112 -29.98 23.12 -0.11
C THR A 112 -28.92 23.41 -1.17
N GLY A 113 -27.78 22.73 -1.20
CA GLY A 113 -26.74 22.91 -2.23
C GLY A 113 -27.15 22.50 -3.65
N SER A 114 -28.14 21.61 -3.81
CA SER A 114 -28.66 21.17 -5.11
C SER A 114 -29.90 21.94 -5.58
N SER A 115 -30.62 22.62 -4.68
CA SER A 115 -31.74 23.51 -5.05
C SER A 115 -31.35 24.98 -5.05
N THR A 116 -30.30 25.38 -4.33
CA THR A 116 -29.72 26.72 -4.37
C THR A 116 -28.64 26.82 -5.44
N LYS A 117 -29.03 26.54 -6.70
CA LYS A 117 -28.43 27.22 -7.85
C LYS A 117 -29.17 28.54 -8.10
N GLN A 118 -29.11 29.47 -7.13
CA GLN A 118 -29.19 30.93 -7.30
C GLN A 118 -29.20 31.66 -5.95
N GLY A 119 -28.14 32.41 -5.67
CA GLY A 119 -28.01 33.36 -4.54
C GLY A 119 -27.72 32.72 -3.17
N GLN A 120 -26.78 33.18 -2.35
CA GLN A 120 -25.71 34.18 -2.54
C GLN A 120 -24.49 33.68 -1.75
N ASN A 121 -23.24 33.84 -2.20
CA ASN A 121 -22.78 34.46 -3.44
C ASN A 121 -22.51 33.41 -4.55
N THR A 122 -22.44 33.86 -5.80
CA THR A 122 -21.83 33.15 -6.92
C THR A 122 -21.36 34.21 -7.89
N GLU A 123 -20.05 34.43 -8.00
CA GLU A 123 -19.50 35.15 -9.16
C GLU A 123 -20.01 34.44 -10.43
N PRO A 124 -20.35 35.15 -11.51
CA PRO A 124 -20.61 34.51 -12.79
C PRO A 124 -19.40 33.62 -13.14
N GLU A 125 -19.66 32.43 -13.68
CA GLU A 125 -18.58 31.57 -14.20
C GLU A 125 -17.80 32.41 -15.22
N PRO A 126 -16.48 32.66 -14.99
CA PRO A 126 -15.80 33.77 -15.61
C PRO A 126 -15.80 33.59 -17.12
N THR A 127 -16.29 34.60 -17.83
CA THR A 127 -16.40 34.55 -19.29
C THR A 127 -15.02 34.31 -19.89
N LYS A 128 -14.93 33.58 -21.01
CA LYS A 128 -13.64 33.34 -21.69
C LYS A 128 -12.84 34.63 -21.91
N GLU A 129 -13.54 35.73 -22.20
CA GLU A 129 -12.99 37.07 -22.38
C GLU A 129 -12.41 37.68 -21.09
N GLN A 130 -12.97 37.36 -19.92
CA GLN A 130 -12.44 37.76 -18.62
C GLN A 130 -11.18 36.96 -18.28
N LEU A 131 -11.21 35.65 -18.53
CA LEU A 131 -10.03 34.79 -18.39
C LEU A 131 -8.89 35.20 -19.34
N GLU A 132 -9.17 35.58 -20.59
CA GLU A 132 -8.15 36.12 -21.51
C GLU A 132 -7.63 37.52 -21.09
N GLN A 133 -8.41 38.29 -20.33
CA GLN A 133 -7.94 39.56 -19.76
C GLN A 133 -7.05 39.38 -18.53
N GLU A 134 -7.29 38.33 -17.74
CA GLU A 134 -6.57 37.98 -16.51
C GLU A 134 -5.31 37.13 -16.80
N PHE A 135 -5.40 36.20 -17.76
CA PHE A 135 -4.33 35.31 -18.20
C PHE A 135 -3.76 35.74 -19.57
N ARG A 136 -3.17 36.93 -19.65
CA ARG A 136 -2.62 37.46 -20.93
C ARG A 136 -1.35 36.75 -21.35
N GLU A 137 -1.29 36.30 -22.61
CA GLU A 137 -0.10 35.69 -23.21
C GLU A 137 1.11 36.64 -23.28
N ASP A 138 0.87 37.96 -23.34
CA ASP A 138 1.92 38.99 -23.30
C ASP A 138 2.51 39.21 -21.90
N ASP A 139 1.87 38.70 -20.83
CA ASP A 139 2.36 38.82 -19.46
C ASP A 139 3.53 37.84 -19.22
N LYS A 140 4.72 38.43 -19.14
CA LYS A 140 5.98 37.71 -18.94
C LYS A 140 6.08 37.05 -17.56
N ASP A 141 5.51 37.67 -16.53
CA ASP A 141 5.58 37.15 -15.16
C ASP A 141 4.63 35.95 -15.02
N LEU A 142 3.43 36.04 -15.62
CA LEU A 142 2.52 34.91 -15.76
C LEU A 142 3.14 33.76 -16.55
N CYS A 143 3.74 34.04 -17.72
CA CYS A 143 4.41 33.03 -18.53
C CYS A 143 5.59 32.37 -17.78
N HIS A 144 6.35 33.15 -17.01
CA HIS A 144 7.43 32.63 -16.17
C HIS A 144 6.89 31.73 -15.04
N ALA A 145 5.82 32.14 -14.37
CA ALA A 145 5.15 31.36 -13.33
C ALA A 145 4.59 30.04 -13.89
N ALA A 146 3.89 30.06 -15.02
CA ALA A 146 3.38 28.88 -15.70
C ALA A 146 4.50 27.91 -16.08
N THR A 147 5.59 28.42 -16.69
CA THR A 147 6.78 27.64 -17.03
C THR A 147 7.39 26.98 -15.78
N LYS A 148 7.47 27.71 -14.67
CA LYS A 148 7.99 27.21 -13.39
C LYS A 148 7.12 26.08 -12.82
N ILE A 149 5.78 26.21 -12.87
CA ILE A 149 4.83 25.18 -12.43
C ILE A 149 4.97 23.92 -13.31
N GLN A 150 5.03 24.07 -14.63
CA GLN A 150 5.22 22.96 -15.57
C GLN A 150 6.55 22.22 -15.31
N ALA A 151 7.65 22.97 -15.13
CA ALA A 151 8.97 22.40 -14.86
C ALA A 151 9.03 21.67 -13.51
N THR A 152 8.47 22.25 -12.44
CA THR A 152 8.43 21.61 -11.12
C THR A 152 7.53 20.37 -11.12
N PHE A 153 6.38 20.40 -11.80
CA PHE A 153 5.49 19.25 -11.95
C PHE A 153 6.16 18.11 -12.72
N ARG A 154 6.77 18.39 -13.89
CA ARG A 154 7.52 17.39 -14.66
C ARG A 154 8.63 16.75 -13.83
N GLY A 155 9.36 17.57 -13.07
CA GLY A 155 10.38 17.07 -12.14
C GLY A 155 9.81 16.25 -10.97
N HIS A 156 8.64 16.61 -10.45
CA HIS A 156 7.97 15.85 -9.39
C HIS A 156 7.48 14.49 -9.90
N MET A 157 6.93 14.43 -11.12
CA MET A 157 6.53 13.17 -11.75
C MET A 157 7.72 12.23 -11.96
N SER A 158 8.84 12.73 -12.51
CA SER A 158 10.09 11.94 -12.62
C SER A 158 10.51 11.37 -11.26
N ARG A 159 10.72 12.24 -10.26
CA ARG A 159 11.15 11.82 -8.92
C ARG A 159 10.19 10.85 -8.23
N LYS A 160 8.89 10.93 -8.52
CA LYS A 160 7.88 9.99 -7.99
C LYS A 160 8.02 8.60 -8.61
N VAL A 161 8.31 8.52 -9.91
CA VAL A 161 8.64 7.26 -10.60
C VAL A 161 9.97 6.71 -10.08
N ASP A 162 11.02 7.54 -9.99
CA ASP A 162 12.35 7.15 -9.50
C ASP A 162 12.31 6.62 -8.06
N GLN A 163 11.49 7.23 -7.18
CA GLN A 163 11.26 6.75 -5.81
C GLN A 163 10.52 5.41 -5.78
N ALA A 164 9.49 5.22 -6.62
CA ALA A 164 8.77 3.96 -6.70
C ALA A 164 9.67 2.83 -7.24
N ALA A 165 10.49 3.12 -8.25
CA ALA A 165 11.51 2.22 -8.81
C ALA A 165 12.57 1.84 -7.76
N THR A 166 13.09 2.81 -7.02
CA THR A 166 14.07 2.59 -5.94
C THR A 166 13.48 1.74 -4.81
N ALA A 167 12.23 2.00 -4.41
CA ALA A 167 11.53 1.20 -3.40
C ALA A 167 11.29 -0.24 -3.87
N ALA A 168 10.86 -0.44 -5.12
CA ALA A 168 10.69 -1.76 -5.72
C ALA A 168 12.01 -2.54 -5.76
N LYS A 169 13.12 -1.89 -6.19
CA LYS A 169 14.46 -2.49 -6.19
C LYS A 169 14.89 -2.94 -4.79
N GLY A 170 14.70 -2.11 -3.77
CA GLY A 170 15.01 -2.46 -2.38
C GLY A 170 14.22 -3.66 -1.86
N LEU A 171 12.96 -3.82 -2.28
CA LEU A 171 12.14 -4.98 -1.92
C LEU A 171 12.60 -6.27 -2.64
N VAL A 172 12.99 -6.17 -3.91
CA VAL A 172 13.51 -7.32 -4.69
C VAL A 172 14.86 -7.79 -4.12
N GLU A 173 15.78 -6.87 -3.84
CA GLU A 173 17.10 -7.19 -3.25
C GLU A 173 16.94 -7.85 -1.87
N SER A 174 16.12 -7.26 -0.98
CA SER A 174 15.86 -7.83 0.36
C SER A 174 15.14 -9.19 0.30
N ALA A 175 14.32 -9.44 -0.72
CA ALA A 175 13.74 -10.76 -0.96
C ALA A 175 14.80 -11.78 -1.43
N ALA A 176 15.73 -11.37 -2.30
CA ALA A 176 16.83 -12.21 -2.77
C ALA A 176 17.79 -12.59 -1.62
N GLU A 177 18.22 -11.61 -0.80
CA GLU A 177 19.03 -11.84 0.42
C GLU A 177 18.37 -12.88 1.34
N LYS A 178 17.06 -12.77 1.55
CA LYS A 178 16.28 -13.66 2.43
C LYS A 178 16.06 -15.07 1.83
N ILE A 179 16.15 -15.21 0.52
CA ILE A 179 16.17 -16.52 -0.15
C ILE A 179 17.56 -17.15 -0.01
N GLU A 180 18.63 -16.38 -0.24
CA GLU A 180 20.02 -16.80 -0.06
C GLU A 180 20.31 -17.25 1.38
N GLU A 181 19.85 -16.50 2.39
CA GLU A 181 19.95 -16.87 3.81
C GLU A 181 19.30 -18.23 4.08
N LYS A 182 18.07 -18.43 3.58
CA LYS A 182 17.34 -19.71 3.74
C LYS A 182 18.00 -20.87 3.01
N MET A 183 18.56 -20.63 1.83
CA MET A 183 19.31 -21.64 1.08
C MET A 183 20.59 -22.03 1.81
N ALA A 184 21.33 -21.07 2.37
CA ALA A 184 22.51 -21.34 3.19
C ALA A 184 22.17 -22.11 4.47
N ASN A 185 21.10 -21.74 5.18
CA ASN A 185 20.63 -22.44 6.38
C ASN A 185 20.19 -23.89 6.05
N ALA A 186 19.41 -24.08 4.98
CA ALA A 186 18.99 -25.42 4.53
C ALA A 186 20.20 -26.29 4.11
N ALA A 187 21.20 -25.70 3.46
CA ALA A 187 22.45 -26.41 3.11
C ALA A 187 23.22 -26.87 4.35
N SER A 188 23.23 -26.06 5.41
CA SER A 188 23.86 -26.40 6.70
C SER A 188 23.07 -27.47 7.46
N GLU A 189 21.74 -27.42 7.46
CA GLU A 189 20.89 -28.45 8.10
C GLU A 189 20.97 -29.82 7.38
N LEU A 190 21.23 -29.83 6.08
CA LEU A 190 21.43 -31.03 5.28
C LEU A 190 22.86 -31.61 5.38
N GLU A 191 23.80 -30.92 6.03
CA GLU A 191 25.18 -31.36 6.12
C GLU A 191 25.31 -32.64 6.97
N GLY A 192 25.68 -33.75 6.33
CA GLY A 192 25.85 -35.05 6.97
C GLY A 192 24.64 -35.98 6.91
N ILE A 193 23.55 -35.59 6.24
CA ILE A 193 22.39 -36.45 5.99
C ILE A 193 22.60 -37.25 4.68
N ASP A 194 22.40 -38.57 4.72
CA ASP A 194 22.44 -39.41 3.51
C ASP A 194 21.11 -39.32 2.74
N LEU A 195 21.12 -38.53 1.67
CA LEU A 195 19.97 -38.36 0.76
C LEU A 195 19.64 -39.63 -0.05
N SER A 196 20.46 -40.69 0.00
CA SER A 196 20.17 -41.96 -0.68
C SER A 196 19.38 -42.93 0.20
N ASP A 197 19.21 -42.65 1.50
CA ASP A 197 18.54 -43.56 2.43
C ASP A 197 17.04 -43.74 2.09
N PRO A 198 16.57 -44.97 1.82
CA PRO A 198 15.15 -45.23 1.58
C PRO A 198 14.26 -44.98 2.80
N ASP A 199 14.77 -45.03 4.03
CA ASP A 199 13.98 -44.75 5.23
C ASP A 199 13.83 -43.25 5.51
N LEU A 200 14.88 -42.45 5.26
CA LEU A 200 14.79 -40.99 5.16
C LEU A 200 13.72 -40.56 4.13
N HIS A 201 13.72 -41.14 2.93
CA HIS A 201 12.71 -40.84 1.90
C HIS A 201 11.28 -41.15 2.35
N LYS A 202 11.05 -42.28 3.03
CA LYS A 202 9.73 -42.62 3.62
C LYS A 202 9.32 -41.62 4.69
N ALA A 203 10.25 -41.21 5.56
CA ALA A 203 10.00 -40.22 6.61
C ALA A 203 9.65 -38.85 6.01
N ALA A 204 10.45 -38.36 5.06
CA ALA A 204 10.21 -37.10 4.35
C ALA A 204 8.83 -37.08 3.67
N THR A 205 8.47 -38.16 2.96
CA THR A 205 7.16 -38.32 2.31
C THR A 205 6.01 -38.21 3.32
N LYS A 206 6.15 -38.85 4.50
CA LYS A 206 5.15 -38.80 5.57
C LYS A 206 5.00 -37.40 6.18
N ILE A 207 6.12 -36.69 6.37
CA ILE A 207 6.14 -35.30 6.87
C ILE A 207 5.46 -34.37 5.86
N GLN A 208 5.82 -34.46 4.57
CA GLN A 208 5.23 -33.66 3.48
C GLN A 208 3.72 -33.87 3.36
N ALA A 209 3.24 -35.12 3.40
CA ALA A 209 1.83 -35.46 3.36
C ALA A 209 1.06 -34.89 4.59
N SER A 210 1.64 -35.02 5.79
CA SER A 210 1.07 -34.47 7.02
C SER A 210 0.97 -32.95 6.97
N PHE A 211 2.04 -32.27 6.55
CA PHE A 211 2.10 -30.80 6.43
C PHE A 211 1.11 -30.27 5.38
N ARG A 212 1.04 -30.88 4.20
CA ARG A 212 0.09 -30.48 3.16
C ARG A 212 -1.37 -30.64 3.63
N GLY A 213 -1.67 -31.72 4.37
CA GLY A 213 -2.97 -31.88 5.03
C GLY A 213 -3.23 -30.86 6.13
N HIS A 214 -2.19 -30.48 6.90
CA HIS A 214 -2.30 -29.47 7.96
C HIS A 214 -2.57 -28.07 7.40
N LYS A 215 -1.90 -27.68 6.30
CA LYS A 215 -2.13 -26.40 5.61
C LYS A 215 -3.57 -26.26 5.15
N VAL A 216 -4.12 -27.29 4.48
CA VAL A 216 -5.54 -27.32 4.08
C VAL A 216 -6.46 -27.22 5.29
N ARG A 217 -6.15 -27.90 6.41
CA ARG A 217 -6.96 -27.80 7.64
C ARG A 217 -6.88 -26.44 8.33
N GLN A 218 -5.78 -25.70 8.20
CA GLN A 218 -5.71 -24.30 8.66
C GLN A 218 -6.55 -23.37 7.77
N GLU A 219 -6.44 -23.52 6.44
CA GLU A 219 -7.19 -22.71 5.46
C GLU A 219 -8.70 -22.98 5.49
N VAL A 220 -9.11 -24.18 5.92
CA VAL A 220 -10.52 -24.63 6.03
C VAL A 220 -11.03 -24.60 7.49
N VAL A 221 -10.40 -23.82 8.38
CA VAL A 221 -11.06 -23.48 9.67
C VAL A 221 -12.23 -22.54 9.37
N ILE A 222 -13.40 -23.14 9.18
CA ILE A 222 -14.67 -22.42 9.08
C ILE A 222 -14.85 -21.68 10.41
N PRO A 223 -14.93 -20.33 10.44
CA PRO A 223 -15.28 -19.63 11.66
C PRO A 223 -16.69 -20.09 12.07
N ASN A 224 -16.83 -20.61 13.29
CA ASN A 224 -18.09 -21.17 13.77
C ASN A 224 -19.21 -20.15 13.59
N VAL A 225 -20.15 -20.45 12.69
CA VAL A 225 -21.42 -19.76 12.60
C VAL A 225 -22.30 -20.39 13.67
N ASP A 226 -22.10 -19.97 14.92
CA ASP A 226 -22.90 -20.48 16.04
C ASP A 226 -24.37 -20.15 15.80
N GLU A 227 -25.15 -21.22 15.62
CA GLU A 227 -26.57 -21.17 15.30
C GLU A 227 -27.35 -20.54 16.46
N LYS A 228 -27.79 -19.28 16.28
CA LYS A 228 -28.84 -18.71 17.15
C LYS A 228 -30.17 -19.40 16.84
N LYS A 229 -30.58 -20.29 17.73
CA LYS A 229 -31.91 -20.87 17.81
C LYS A 229 -32.63 -20.40 19.08
#